data_AF-A0A1F6KG45-F1
#
_entry.id   AF-A0A1F6KG45-F1
#
_cell.length_a   1.000
_cell.length_b   1.000
_cell.length_c   1.000
_cell.angle_alpha   90.00
_cell.angle_beta   90.00
_cell.angle_gamma   90.00
#
_symmetry.space_group_name_H-M   'P 1'
#
loop_
_entity.id
_entity.type
_entity.pdbx_description
1 polymer ?
#
loop_
_entity_poly.entity_id
_entity_poly.type
_entity_poly.pdbx_seq_one_letter_code
_entity_poly.pdbx_strand_id
1 'polypeptide(L)'
;MKDLVPLFQIDLLGKWEAAREKIWKDAEEHYEQTLKKMKKDLNHLVYLCAPLKPTKSKLIQNHISDAILAASQILGAEYNGKRIILFVPHIHVFSIYNEIIYPQVRERAIKFNDWLIQEHFHTLVVIGERISEGMASEIEQARKNGTEVIKIKDFKKQLKHLPDSKKSKINYRKMINLHNKIHGDKFLIK
;
A
#
# COMPACT_ATOMS: atom_id res chain seq x y z
N MET A 1 10.01 -1.24 10.09
CA MET A 1 10.28 0.05 9.41
C MET A 1 9.24 1.02 9.93
N LYS A 2 9.63 2.21 10.41
CA LYS A 2 8.69 3.11 11.11
C LYS A 2 7.93 4.07 10.17
N ASP A 3 8.40 4.24 8.93
CA ASP A 3 7.83 5.12 7.89
C ASP A 3 6.84 4.38 6.95
N LEU A 4 6.49 3.15 7.31
CA LEU A 4 5.49 2.33 6.63
C LEU A 4 4.40 2.03 7.63
N VAL A 5 3.15 2.00 7.16
CA VAL A 5 2.08 1.41 7.95
C VAL A 5 2.44 -0.08 8.20
N PRO A 6 2.10 -0.65 9.38
CA PRO A 6 2.40 -2.06 9.64
C PRO A 6 1.80 -2.98 8.57
N LEU A 7 2.62 -3.95 8.14
CA LEU A 7 2.20 -4.99 7.22
C LEU A 7 1.49 -6.09 8.00
N PHE A 8 0.38 -6.61 7.47
CA PHE A 8 -0.37 -7.73 8.03
C PHE A 8 -0.52 -8.82 6.98
N GLN A 9 -0.50 -10.06 7.44
CA GLN A 9 -0.88 -11.21 6.65
C GLN A 9 -2.13 -11.82 7.26
N ILE A 10 -3.25 -11.64 6.59
CA ILE A 10 -4.50 -12.34 6.90
C ILE A 10 -4.58 -13.71 6.20
N ASP A 11 -3.57 -14.03 5.37
CA ASP A 11 -3.58 -15.16 4.44
C ASP A 11 -3.25 -16.53 5.07
N LEU A 12 -2.65 -16.60 6.28
CA LEU A 12 -2.15 -17.86 6.89
C LEU A 12 -3.07 -18.50 7.95
N LEU A 13 -4.26 -17.97 8.21
CA LEU A 13 -5.14 -18.52 9.26
C LEU A 13 -5.88 -19.78 8.76
N GLY A 14 -5.20 -20.93 8.75
CA GLY A 14 -5.60 -22.19 8.11
C GLY A 14 -6.87 -22.92 8.60
N LYS A 15 -7.82 -22.30 9.30
CA LYS A 15 -9.13 -22.90 9.62
C LYS A 15 -10.27 -21.97 9.20
N TRP A 16 -10.78 -22.23 8.00
CA TRP A 16 -11.66 -21.36 7.22
C TRP A 16 -13.12 -21.87 7.21
N GLU A 17 -13.80 -21.93 8.36
CA GLU A 17 -15.26 -22.10 8.45
C GLU A 17 -15.87 -21.08 9.44
N ALA A 18 -16.97 -20.44 9.04
CA ALA A 18 -17.76 -19.39 9.73
C ALA A 18 -17.04 -18.08 10.19
N ALA A 19 -15.73 -18.07 10.47
CA ALA A 19 -15.01 -16.93 11.08
C ALA A 19 -14.41 -15.90 10.10
N ARG A 20 -14.66 -16.00 8.79
CA ARG A 20 -13.98 -15.21 7.74
C ARG A 20 -14.29 -13.71 7.78
N GLU A 21 -15.57 -13.36 7.93
CA GLU A 21 -16.01 -11.96 7.97
C GLU A 21 -15.51 -11.24 9.23
N LYS A 22 -15.45 -11.95 10.36
CA LYS A 22 -14.93 -11.41 11.61
C LYS A 22 -13.44 -11.11 11.53
N ILE A 23 -12.62 -12.04 11.01
CA ILE A 23 -11.17 -11.83 10.86
C ILE A 23 -10.87 -10.64 9.95
N TRP A 24 -11.61 -10.50 8.85
CA TRP A 24 -11.48 -9.35 7.96
C TRP A 24 -11.87 -8.07 8.66
N LYS A 25 -13.02 -8.06 9.35
CA LYS A 25 -13.48 -6.89 10.10
C LYS A 25 -12.48 -6.48 11.18
N ASP A 26 -11.95 -7.44 11.95
CA ASP A 26 -10.94 -7.20 12.97
C ASP A 26 -9.65 -6.60 12.36
N ALA A 27 -9.23 -7.08 11.18
CA ALA A 27 -8.07 -6.55 10.46
C ALA A 27 -8.34 -5.14 9.91
N GLU A 28 -9.51 -4.90 9.33
CA GLU A 28 -9.95 -3.60 8.82
C GLU A 28 -10.04 -2.57 9.95
N GLU A 29 -10.66 -2.92 11.08
CA GLU A 29 -10.74 -2.10 12.28
C GLU A 29 -9.35 -1.80 12.86
N HIS A 30 -8.49 -2.82 12.99
CA HIS A 30 -7.12 -2.63 13.46
C HIS A 30 -6.36 -1.63 12.57
N TYR A 31 -6.52 -1.75 11.26
CA TYR A 31 -5.88 -0.88 10.29
C TYR A 31 -6.37 0.56 10.40
N GLU A 32 -7.69 0.73 10.49
CA GLU A 32 -8.34 2.02 10.67
C GLU A 32 -7.83 2.73 11.94
N GLN A 33 -7.81 2.03 13.07
CA GLN A 33 -7.33 2.59 14.33
C GLN A 33 -5.85 2.98 14.25
N THR A 34 -5.05 2.18 13.54
CA THR A 34 -3.64 2.48 13.31
C THR A 34 -3.46 3.76 12.48
N LEU A 35 -4.20 3.90 11.37
CA LEU A 35 -4.14 5.11 10.54
C LEU A 35 -4.68 6.34 11.27
N LYS A 36 -5.80 6.22 12.00
CA LYS A 36 -6.32 7.30 12.85
C LYS A 36 -5.28 7.80 13.85
N LYS A 37 -4.57 6.87 14.50
CA LYS A 37 -3.48 7.21 15.42
C LYS A 37 -2.33 7.94 14.70
N MET A 38 -1.86 7.38 13.58
CA MET A 38 -0.77 8.00 12.82
C MET A 38 -1.12 9.39 12.27
N LYS A 39 -2.39 9.63 11.89
CA LYS A 39 -2.91 10.93 11.47
C LYS A 39 -2.91 11.94 12.61
N LYS A 40 -3.29 11.51 13.83
CA LYS A 40 -3.24 12.33 15.05
C LYS A 40 -1.82 12.69 15.47
N ASP A 41 -0.86 11.81 15.24
CA ASP A 41 0.58 12.03 15.50
C ASP A 41 1.23 13.01 14.49
N LEU A 42 0.43 13.85 13.81
CA LEU A 42 0.83 14.88 12.84
C LEU A 42 1.65 14.37 11.65
N ASN A 43 1.55 13.07 11.31
CA ASN A 43 2.20 12.51 10.13
C ASN A 43 1.43 12.84 8.84
N HIS A 44 2.15 12.85 7.72
CA HIS A 44 1.58 12.94 6.38
C HIS A 44 1.36 11.54 5.80
N LEU A 45 0.14 11.04 5.92
CA LEU A 45 -0.26 9.73 5.38
C LEU A 45 -0.39 9.76 3.85
N VAL A 46 0.32 8.85 3.17
CA VAL A 46 0.39 8.75 1.71
C VAL A 46 -0.06 7.38 1.22
N TYR A 47 -1.02 7.35 0.30
CA TYR A 47 -1.47 6.15 -0.40
C TYR A 47 -0.70 5.98 -1.71
N LEU A 48 -0.04 4.84 -1.91
CA LEU A 48 0.66 4.53 -3.16
C LEU A 48 -0.26 3.77 -4.13
N CYS A 49 -0.87 4.50 -5.06
CA CYS A 49 -1.72 3.95 -6.11
C CYS A 49 -0.82 3.43 -7.25
N ALA A 50 -0.66 2.12 -7.33
CA ALA A 50 0.17 1.43 -8.33
C ALA A 50 -0.68 0.51 -9.21
N PRO A 51 -0.24 0.25 -10.46
CA PRO A 51 -1.01 -0.58 -11.37
C PRO A 51 -0.97 -2.04 -10.95
N LEU A 52 -2.16 -2.62 -10.81
CA LEU A 52 -2.35 -4.06 -10.72
C LEU A 52 -3.11 -4.55 -11.94
N LYS A 53 -2.58 -5.58 -12.61
CA LYS A 53 -3.34 -6.33 -13.61
C LYS A 53 -3.50 -7.78 -13.16
N PRO A 54 -4.69 -8.40 -13.32
CA PRO A 54 -4.86 -9.84 -13.13
C PRO A 54 -3.95 -10.56 -14.12
N THR A 55 -2.93 -11.24 -13.61
CA THR A 55 -1.84 -11.78 -14.43
C THR A 55 -1.24 -13.03 -13.79
N LYS A 56 -0.42 -13.77 -14.56
CA LYS A 56 0.36 -14.93 -14.09
C LYS A 56 1.19 -14.56 -12.84
N SER A 57 1.43 -15.52 -11.95
CA SER A 57 2.16 -15.33 -10.67
C SER A 57 3.43 -14.45 -10.77
N LYS A 58 4.28 -14.67 -11.79
CA LYS A 58 5.49 -13.87 -12.03
C LYS A 58 5.24 -12.37 -12.24
N LEU A 59 4.10 -12.01 -12.83
CA LEU A 59 3.74 -10.61 -13.08
C LEU A 59 3.27 -9.90 -11.81
N ILE A 60 2.58 -10.60 -10.89
CA ILE A 60 2.20 -10.06 -9.57
C ILE A 60 3.46 -9.65 -8.79
N GLN A 61 4.47 -10.52 -8.75
CA GLN A 61 5.74 -10.22 -8.06
C GLN A 61 6.43 -8.99 -8.63
N ASN A 62 6.39 -8.80 -9.95
CA ASN A 62 6.91 -7.60 -10.59
C ASN A 62 6.13 -6.35 -10.17
N HIS A 63 4.79 -6.41 -10.13
CA HIS A 63 3.96 -5.28 -9.70
C HIS A 63 4.23 -4.90 -8.24
N ILE A 64 4.35 -5.89 -7.35
CA ILE A 64 4.72 -5.66 -5.94
C ILE A 64 6.13 -5.06 -5.85
N SER A 65 7.08 -5.62 -6.59
CA SER A 65 8.46 -5.13 -6.67
C SER A 65 8.51 -3.67 -7.13
N ASP A 66 7.76 -3.30 -8.16
CA ASP A 66 7.70 -1.94 -8.69
C ASP A 66 7.06 -0.96 -7.67
N ALA A 67 6.02 -1.40 -6.97
CA ALA A 67 5.40 -0.61 -5.89
C ALA A 67 6.38 -0.41 -4.71
N ILE A 68 7.11 -1.45 -4.32
CA ILE A 68 8.16 -1.37 -3.29
C ILE A 68 9.31 -0.46 -3.76
N LEU A 69 9.70 -0.54 -5.03
CA LEU A 69 10.73 0.33 -5.60
C LEU A 69 10.30 1.79 -5.53
N ALA A 70 9.08 2.11 -5.94
CA ALA A 70 8.52 3.46 -5.83
C ALA A 70 8.50 3.96 -4.38
N ALA A 71 8.03 3.13 -3.44
CA ALA A 71 8.03 3.46 -2.01
C ALA A 71 9.44 3.70 -1.47
N SER A 72 10.40 2.86 -1.82
CA SER A 72 11.79 2.93 -1.32
C SER A 72 12.50 4.26 -1.66
N GLN A 73 12.09 4.89 -2.76
CA GLN A 73 12.64 6.15 -3.26
C GLN A 73 12.15 7.38 -2.48
N ILE A 74 11.11 7.23 -1.65
CA ILE A 74 10.56 8.31 -0.81
C ILE A 74 10.47 7.91 0.67
N LEU A 75 10.87 6.69 1.02
CA LEU A 75 10.83 6.19 2.38
C LEU A 75 11.79 6.96 3.30
N GLY A 76 11.22 7.57 4.34
CA GLY A 76 11.93 8.44 5.27
C GLY A 76 12.08 9.90 4.81
N ALA A 77 11.37 10.29 3.74
CA ALA A 77 11.25 11.68 3.33
C ALA A 77 10.19 12.43 4.17
N GLU A 78 10.18 13.75 4.02
CA GLU A 78 9.26 14.66 4.70
C GLU A 78 8.46 15.50 3.70
N TYR A 79 7.23 15.84 4.08
CA TYR A 79 6.35 16.75 3.35
C TYR A 79 5.91 17.88 4.28
N ASN A 80 6.21 19.13 3.93
CA ASN A 80 5.89 20.31 4.75
C ASN A 80 6.29 20.17 6.24
N GLY A 81 7.47 19.61 6.51
CA GLY A 81 7.99 19.39 7.87
C GLY A 81 7.33 18.23 8.62
N LYS A 82 6.41 17.51 8.00
CA LYS A 82 5.78 16.30 8.54
C LYS A 82 6.47 15.06 7.99
N ARG A 83 6.64 14.08 8.86
CA ARG A 83 7.09 12.74 8.47
C ARG A 83 6.06 12.09 7.57
N ILE A 84 6.52 11.46 6.48
CA ILE A 84 5.66 10.70 5.59
C ILE A 84 5.50 9.27 6.11
N ILE A 85 4.26 8.78 6.12
CA ILE A 85 3.96 7.36 6.35
C ILE A 85 3.32 6.80 5.09
N LEU A 86 3.93 5.74 4.55
CA LEU A 86 3.51 5.14 3.30
C LEU A 86 2.56 3.96 3.52
N PHE A 87 1.44 3.96 2.79
CA PHE A 87 0.57 2.82 2.55
C PHE A 87 0.80 2.31 1.14
N VAL A 88 1.02 1.00 1.00
CA VAL A 88 1.28 0.36 -0.29
C VAL A 88 0.28 -0.80 -0.45
N PRO A 89 -0.86 -0.60 -1.12
CA PRO A 89 -1.99 -1.53 -1.08
C PRO A 89 -1.57 -2.96 -1.43
N HIS A 90 -0.64 -3.07 -2.39
CA HIS A 90 -0.13 -4.32 -2.94
C HIS A 90 0.58 -5.24 -1.93
N ILE A 91 0.99 -4.71 -0.77
CA ILE A 91 1.68 -5.46 0.30
C ILE A 91 0.95 -5.37 1.65
N HIS A 92 -0.20 -4.69 1.72
CA HIS A 92 -0.92 -4.46 2.97
C HIS A 92 -2.31 -5.13 2.93
N VAL A 93 -2.82 -5.49 4.11
CA VAL A 93 -4.15 -6.04 4.45
C VAL A 93 -4.63 -7.21 3.59
N PHE A 94 -4.90 -7.04 2.30
CA PHE A 94 -5.25 -8.12 1.38
C PHE A 94 -4.07 -8.36 0.45
N SER A 95 -3.33 -9.45 0.64
CA SER A 95 -2.33 -9.80 -0.37
C SER A 95 -3.04 -10.00 -1.70
N ILE A 96 -2.52 -9.37 -2.75
CA ILE A 96 -2.99 -9.47 -4.14
C ILE A 96 -3.28 -10.92 -4.55
N TYR A 97 -2.54 -11.87 -3.99
CA TYR A 97 -2.73 -13.28 -4.29
C TYR A 97 -4.12 -13.81 -3.88
N ASN A 98 -4.62 -13.39 -2.72
CA ASN A 98 -5.95 -13.80 -2.27
C ASN A 98 -7.06 -13.12 -3.06
N GLU A 99 -6.86 -11.88 -3.53
CA GLU A 99 -7.77 -11.24 -4.48
C GLU A 99 -7.88 -11.99 -5.81
N ILE A 100 -6.81 -12.68 -6.22
CA ILE A 100 -6.75 -13.44 -7.47
C ILE A 100 -7.35 -14.84 -7.32
N ILE A 101 -7.16 -15.48 -6.16
CA ILE A 101 -7.74 -16.81 -5.90
C ILE A 101 -9.22 -16.72 -5.51
N TYR A 102 -9.61 -15.66 -4.81
CA TYR A 102 -10.95 -15.50 -4.25
C TYR A 102 -11.57 -14.17 -4.70
N PRO A 103 -12.43 -14.17 -5.74
CA PRO A 103 -13.06 -12.96 -6.27
C PRO A 103 -13.80 -12.11 -5.21
N GLN A 104 -14.43 -12.75 -4.22
CA GLN A 104 -15.08 -12.08 -3.10
C GLN A 104 -14.13 -11.27 -2.21
N VAL A 105 -12.85 -11.65 -2.13
CA VAL A 105 -11.81 -10.90 -1.40
C VAL A 105 -11.46 -9.64 -2.17
N ARG A 106 -11.46 -9.69 -3.51
CA ARG A 106 -11.18 -8.53 -4.37
C ARG A 106 -12.21 -7.43 -4.19
N GLU A 107 -13.50 -7.76 -4.20
CA GLU A 107 -14.55 -6.75 -3.97
C GLU A 107 -14.43 -6.10 -2.59
N ARG A 108 -14.06 -6.88 -1.58
CA ARG A 108 -13.84 -6.37 -0.21
C ARG A 108 -12.60 -5.49 -0.12
N ALA A 109 -11.50 -5.89 -0.75
CA ALA A 109 -10.26 -5.11 -0.82
C ALA A 109 -10.49 -3.76 -1.51
N ILE A 110 -11.26 -3.74 -2.60
CA ILE A 110 -11.67 -2.49 -3.28
C ILE A 110 -12.45 -1.59 -2.32
N LYS A 111 -13.53 -2.11 -1.71
CA LYS A 111 -14.36 -1.33 -0.76
C LYS A 111 -13.55 -0.80 0.42
N PHE A 112 -12.65 -1.62 0.94
CA PHE A 112 -11.79 -1.24 2.05
C PHE A 112 -10.79 -0.15 1.63
N ASN A 113 -10.10 -0.30 0.50
CA ASN A 113 -9.18 0.71 -0.01
C ASN A 113 -9.90 2.03 -0.30
N ASP A 114 -11.08 1.99 -0.91
CA ASP A 114 -11.91 3.17 -1.19
C ASP A 114 -12.25 3.92 0.10
N TRP A 115 -12.66 3.19 1.13
CA TRP A 115 -12.93 3.75 2.45
C TRP A 115 -11.69 4.35 3.11
N LEU A 116 -10.54 3.67 3.06
CA LEU A 116 -9.31 4.20 3.63
C LEU A 116 -8.86 5.49 2.92
N ILE A 117 -9.00 5.55 1.59
CA ILE A 117 -8.72 6.73 0.77
C ILE A 117 -9.61 7.89 1.19
N GLN A 118 -10.91 7.65 1.41
CA GLN A 118 -11.86 8.67 1.86
C GLN A 118 -11.47 9.29 3.20
N GLU A 119 -11.09 8.47 4.18
CA GLU A 119 -11.05 8.92 5.58
C GLU A 119 -9.65 9.29 6.09
N HIS A 120 -8.60 8.67 5.55
CA HIS A 120 -7.30 8.65 6.25
C HIS A 120 -6.17 9.33 5.50
N PHE A 121 -6.09 9.21 4.18
CA PHE A 121 -4.92 9.68 3.44
C PHE A 121 -5.00 11.17 3.10
N HIS A 122 -3.85 11.84 3.11
CA HIS A 122 -3.73 13.24 2.70
C HIS A 122 -3.41 13.35 1.21
N THR A 123 -2.57 12.44 0.72
CA THR A 123 -2.11 12.40 -0.67
C THR A 123 -2.21 10.98 -1.21
N LEU A 124 -2.78 10.83 -2.40
CA LEU A 124 -2.70 9.65 -3.24
C LEU A 124 -1.63 9.88 -4.32
N VAL A 125 -0.58 9.07 -4.29
CA VAL A 125 0.53 9.13 -5.24
C VAL A 125 0.33 8.08 -6.33
N VAL A 126 0.21 8.55 -7.56
CA VAL A 126 0.09 7.71 -8.75
C VAL A 126 1.47 7.24 -9.21
N ILE A 127 1.63 5.93 -9.30
CA ILE A 127 2.84 5.23 -9.73
C ILE A 127 2.61 4.60 -11.11
N GLY A 128 3.61 4.68 -11.98
CA GLY A 128 3.56 4.11 -13.34
C GLY A 128 3.07 5.09 -14.40
N GLU A 129 3.26 4.70 -15.66
CA GLU A 129 2.89 5.53 -16.83
C GLU A 129 1.46 5.33 -17.29
N ARG A 130 0.91 4.13 -17.05
CA ARG A 130 -0.45 3.74 -17.46
C ARG A 130 -1.34 3.61 -16.24
N ILE A 131 -2.51 4.22 -16.31
CA ILE A 131 -3.57 4.09 -15.30
C ILE A 131 -4.36 2.82 -15.62
N SER A 132 -4.43 1.90 -14.66
CA SER A 132 -5.33 0.74 -14.75
C SER A 132 -6.75 1.12 -14.34
N GLU A 133 -7.75 0.30 -14.67
CA GLU A 133 -9.15 0.54 -14.29
C GLU A 133 -9.31 0.67 -12.76
N GLY A 134 -8.66 -0.21 -11.98
CA GLY A 134 -8.67 -0.13 -10.52
C GLY A 134 -8.07 1.19 -10.01
N MET A 135 -6.94 1.62 -10.59
CA MET A 135 -6.36 2.93 -10.25
C MET A 135 -7.27 4.10 -10.63
N ALA A 136 -7.99 4.00 -11.75
CA ALA A 136 -8.89 5.06 -12.18
C ALA A 136 -10.01 5.28 -11.15
N SER A 137 -10.57 4.18 -10.60
CA SER A 137 -11.52 4.20 -9.48
C SER A 137 -10.93 4.87 -8.24
N GLU A 138 -9.75 4.44 -7.79
CA GLU A 138 -9.06 5.02 -6.62
C GLU A 138 -8.76 6.53 -6.81
N ILE A 139 -8.32 6.93 -8.01
CA ILE A 139 -8.03 8.32 -8.36
C ILE A 139 -9.30 9.16 -8.37
N GLU A 140 -10.38 8.65 -8.97
CA GLU A 140 -11.66 9.34 -9.00
C GLU A 140 -12.19 9.54 -7.57
N GLN A 141 -12.12 8.49 -6.75
CA GLN A 141 -12.56 8.54 -5.37
C GLN A 141 -11.74 9.54 -4.56
N ALA A 142 -10.40 9.49 -4.65
CA ALA A 142 -9.51 10.44 -3.98
C ALA A 142 -9.86 11.90 -4.33
N ARG A 143 -10.10 12.19 -5.61
CA ARG A 143 -10.51 13.53 -6.07
C ARG A 143 -11.83 13.98 -5.47
N LYS A 144 -12.83 13.09 -5.43
CA LYS A 144 -14.16 13.40 -4.85
C LYS A 144 -14.06 13.81 -3.37
N ASN A 145 -13.09 13.27 -2.62
CA ASN A 145 -12.93 13.57 -1.19
C ASN A 145 -11.91 14.70 -0.92
N GLY A 146 -11.43 15.38 -1.95
CA GLY A 146 -10.42 16.44 -1.80
C GLY A 146 -9.03 15.91 -1.41
N THR A 147 -8.77 14.62 -1.54
CA THR A 147 -7.43 14.04 -1.37
C THR A 147 -6.54 14.51 -2.53
N GLU A 148 -5.33 14.98 -2.21
CA GLU A 148 -4.38 15.39 -3.25
C GLU A 148 -4.00 14.20 -4.11
N VAL A 149 -4.22 14.28 -5.42
CA VAL A 149 -3.78 13.26 -6.39
C VAL A 149 -2.59 13.78 -7.17
N ILE A 150 -1.44 13.11 -7.06
CA ILE A 150 -0.19 13.58 -7.67
C ILE A 150 0.63 12.42 -8.24
N LYS A 151 1.33 12.64 -9.35
CA LYS A 151 2.28 11.65 -9.89
C LYS A 151 3.54 11.61 -9.02
N ILE A 152 4.13 10.41 -8.84
CA ILE A 152 5.34 10.26 -8.01
C ILE A 152 6.50 11.18 -8.41
N LYS A 153 6.66 11.46 -9.71
CA LYS A 153 7.71 12.37 -10.20
C LYS A 153 7.53 13.79 -9.67
N ASP A 154 6.30 14.26 -9.58
CA ASP A 154 5.98 15.62 -9.12
C ASP A 154 5.93 15.67 -7.60
N PHE A 155 5.42 14.61 -6.95
CA PHE A 155 5.44 14.51 -5.49
C PHE A 155 6.86 14.62 -4.93
N LYS A 156 7.82 13.91 -5.54
CA LYS A 156 9.24 14.00 -5.15
C LYS A 156 9.79 15.42 -5.14
N LYS A 157 9.31 16.32 -6.01
CA LYS A 157 9.77 17.72 -6.05
C LYS A 157 9.31 18.51 -4.82
N GLN A 158 8.24 18.08 -4.16
CA GLN A 158 7.70 18.68 -2.95
C GLN A 158 8.32 18.09 -1.67
N LEU A 159 9.08 16.99 -1.78
CA LEU A 159 9.63 16.29 -0.62
C LEU A 159 10.98 16.84 -0.19
N LYS A 160 11.22 16.82 1.12
CA LYS A 160 12.53 17.07 1.74
C LYS A 160 13.15 15.74 2.20
N HIS A 161 14.47 15.74 2.37
CA HIS A 161 15.23 14.58 2.86
C HIS A 161 15.03 13.29 2.04
N LEU A 162 14.86 13.43 0.72
CA LEU A 162 14.78 12.27 -0.18
C LEU A 162 16.00 11.36 0.01
N PRO A 163 15.81 10.03 0.08
CA PRO A 163 16.92 9.10 0.15
C PRO A 163 17.76 9.17 -1.12
N ASP A 164 19.09 9.17 -0.96
CA ASP A 164 20.00 8.98 -2.09
C ASP A 164 19.86 7.57 -2.71
N SER A 165 20.54 7.34 -3.83
CA SER A 165 20.51 6.05 -4.54
C SER A 165 20.92 4.86 -3.66
N LYS A 166 21.89 5.05 -2.76
CA LYS A 166 22.39 4.00 -1.87
C LYS A 166 21.36 3.67 -0.79
N LYS A 167 20.79 4.68 -0.14
CA LYS A 167 19.75 4.55 0.88
C LYS A 167 18.45 4.00 0.28
N SER A 168 18.07 4.43 -0.91
CA SER A 168 16.93 3.89 -1.66
C SER A 168 17.09 2.39 -1.94
N LYS A 169 18.27 1.93 -2.40
CA LYS A 169 18.58 0.49 -2.56
C LYS A 169 18.50 -0.29 -1.25
N ILE A 170 18.95 0.30 -0.14
CA ILE A 170 18.84 -0.33 1.19
C ILE A 170 17.37 -0.43 1.63
N ASN A 171 16.60 0.64 1.44
CA ASN A 171 15.18 0.68 1.74
C ASN A 171 14.42 -0.38 0.95
N TYR A 172 14.69 -0.48 -0.36
CA TYR A 172 14.12 -1.50 -1.24
C TYR A 172 14.37 -2.91 -0.71
N ARG A 173 15.62 -3.27 -0.41
CA ARG A 173 15.97 -4.58 0.15
C ARG A 173 15.27 -4.87 1.48
N LYS A 174 15.19 -3.87 2.37
CA LYS A 174 14.49 -4.01 3.65
C LYS A 174 13.00 -4.26 3.47
N MET A 175 12.36 -3.57 2.52
CA MET A 175 10.94 -3.76 2.20
C MET A 175 10.68 -5.13 1.56
N ILE A 176 11.52 -5.57 0.63
CA ILE A 176 11.45 -6.92 0.04
C ILE A 176 11.61 -7.99 1.13
N ASN A 177 12.61 -7.85 2.01
CA ASN A 177 12.82 -8.80 3.10
C ASN A 177 11.63 -8.83 4.07
N LEU A 178 11.02 -7.67 4.37
CA LEU A 178 9.85 -7.62 5.22
C LEU A 178 8.65 -8.30 4.55
N HIS A 179 8.39 -7.99 3.27
CA HIS A 179 7.37 -8.65 2.47
C HIS A 179 7.56 -10.17 2.46
N ASN A 180 8.76 -10.63 2.10
CA ASN A 180 9.06 -12.06 2.02
C ASN A 180 8.98 -12.76 3.39
N LYS A 181 9.38 -12.10 4.47
CA LYS A 181 9.24 -12.63 5.84
C LYS A 181 7.77 -12.81 6.23
N ILE A 182 6.91 -11.91 5.79
CA ILE A 182 5.48 -11.93 6.13
C ILE A 182 4.76 -12.91 5.22
N HIS A 183 4.94 -12.85 3.91
CA HIS A 183 4.15 -13.66 2.98
C HIS A 183 4.74 -15.06 2.72
N GLY A 184 6.03 -15.28 2.98
CA GLY A 184 6.70 -16.58 2.84
C GLY A 184 7.03 -16.97 1.40
N ASP A 185 7.53 -18.20 1.22
CA ASP A 185 8.15 -18.68 -0.03
C ASP A 185 7.22 -18.67 -1.24
N LYS A 186 5.91 -18.79 -1.02
CA LYS A 186 4.90 -18.75 -2.08
C LYS A 186 4.83 -17.40 -2.79
N PHE A 187 5.30 -16.33 -2.14
CA PHE A 187 5.24 -14.94 -2.63
C PHE A 187 6.61 -14.27 -2.67
N LEU A 188 7.67 -15.07 -2.65
CA LEU A 188 9.03 -14.55 -2.62
C LEU A 188 9.31 -13.67 -3.85
N ILE A 189 9.64 -12.40 -3.62
CA ILE A 189 10.29 -11.57 -4.63
C ILE A 189 11.79 -11.86 -4.58
N LYS A 190 12.35 -12.25 -5.72
CA LYS A 190 13.77 -12.59 -5.90
C LYS A 190 14.62 -11.34 -6.11
#